data_AF-A0A3C0M827-F1
#
_entry.id   AF-A0A3C0M827-F1
#
_cell.length_a   1.000
_cell.length_b   1.000
_cell.length_c   1.000
_cell.angle_alpha   90.00
_cell.angle_beta   90.00
_cell.angle_gamma   90.00
#
_symmetry.space_group_name_H-M   'P 1'
#
loop_
_entity.id
_entity.type
_entity.pdbx_description
1 polymer ?
#
loop_
_entity_poly.entity_id
_entity_poly.type
_entity_poly.pdbx_seq_one_letter_code
_entity_poly.pdbx_strand_id
1 'polypeptide(L)'
;MPVIPSAWSSKRCYIAKSWDRMMIPTPFDRGFVVWGEPISVPRDANEQQLEAARLQIAAALNAVTQEADRLAGVPLIEPAPLPGPSAIPQAQA
;
A
#
# COMPACT_ATOMS: atom_id res chain seq x y z
N MET A 1 -9.18 -4.87 15.46
CA MET A 1 -10.04 -4.82 14.25
C MET A 1 -9.23 -5.38 13.09
N PRO A 2 -9.85 -6.06 12.11
CA PRO A 2 -9.11 -6.57 10.96
C PRO A 2 -8.77 -5.44 9.98
N VAL A 3 -7.53 -5.45 9.49
CA VAL A 3 -7.04 -4.59 8.40
C VAL A 3 -7.02 -5.42 7.14
N ILE A 4 -7.68 -4.98 6.08
CA ILE A 4 -7.71 -5.67 4.79
C ILE A 4 -6.73 -4.95 3.84
N PRO A 5 -5.58 -5.54 3.50
CA PRO A 5 -4.68 -4.96 2.53
C PRO A 5 -5.32 -5.03 1.14
N SER A 6 -5.36 -3.92 0.43
CA SER A 6 -5.91 -3.85 -0.92
C SER A 6 -5.12 -2.90 -1.78
N ALA A 7 -4.95 -3.23 -3.05
CA ALA A 7 -4.32 -2.37 -4.04
C ALA A 7 -5.07 -2.42 -5.36
N TRP A 8 -4.87 -1.38 -6.18
CA TRP A 8 -5.39 -1.31 -7.54
C TRP A 8 -4.30 -0.79 -8.47
N SER A 9 -4.21 -1.41 -9.65
CA SER A 9 -3.35 -0.96 -10.74
C SER A 9 -4.06 -0.99 -12.09
N SER A 10 -3.60 -0.18 -13.04
CA SER A 10 -4.12 -0.05 -14.41
C SER A 10 -2.98 0.27 -15.37
N LYS A 11 -3.05 -0.24 -16.61
CA LYS A 11 -1.96 -0.06 -17.57
C LYS A 11 -1.90 1.33 -18.18
N ARG A 12 -3.06 1.85 -18.60
CA ARG A 12 -3.21 3.14 -19.28
C ARG A 12 -3.93 4.08 -18.34
N CYS A 13 -3.16 4.67 -17.44
CA CYS A 13 -3.62 5.67 -16.50
C CYS A 13 -2.83 6.97 -16.60
N TYR A 14 -3.47 8.09 -16.31
CA TYR A 14 -2.81 9.35 -16.01
C TYR A 14 -2.70 9.51 -14.50
N ILE A 15 -1.52 9.93 -14.03
CA ILE A 15 -1.29 10.26 -12.63
C ILE A 15 -1.59 11.75 -12.44
N ALA A 16 -2.59 12.05 -11.61
CA ALA A 16 -2.97 13.42 -11.30
C ALA A 16 -1.80 14.21 -10.71
N LYS A 17 -1.64 15.48 -11.10
CA LYS A 17 -0.70 16.41 -10.48
C LYS A 17 -1.26 17.04 -9.19
N SER A 18 -2.13 16.31 -8.49
CA SER A 18 -2.65 16.68 -7.17
C SER A 18 -1.67 16.23 -6.09
N TRP A 19 -1.92 16.70 -4.86
CA TRP A 19 -1.11 16.36 -3.69
C TRP A 19 -1.09 14.85 -3.40
N ASP A 20 -2.12 14.10 -3.80
CA ASP A 20 -2.24 12.66 -3.57
C ASP A 20 -1.76 11.79 -4.73
N ARG A 21 -1.48 12.38 -5.91
CA ARG A 21 -1.03 11.68 -7.13
C ARG A 21 -1.93 10.50 -7.53
N MET A 22 -3.26 10.69 -7.50
CA MET A 22 -4.23 9.66 -7.89
C MET A 22 -3.96 9.06 -9.28
N MET A 23 -4.10 7.74 -9.38
CA MET A 23 -4.14 7.04 -10.66
C MET A 23 -5.54 7.13 -11.27
N ILE A 24 -5.67 7.76 -12.44
CA ILE A 24 -6.94 7.88 -13.17
C ILE A 24 -6.85 7.04 -14.45
N PRO A 25 -7.61 5.93 -14.57
CA PRO A 25 -7.60 5.11 -15.77
C PRO A 25 -8.20 5.87 -16.96
N THR A 26 -7.64 5.62 -18.13
CA THR A 26 -8.22 6.13 -19.39
C THR A 26 -9.50 5.35 -19.73
N PRO A 27 -10.44 5.94 -20.48
CA PRO A 27 -11.62 5.23 -20.95
C PRO A 27 -11.24 3.92 -21.67
N PHE A 28 -11.95 2.83 -21.37
CA PHE A 28 -11.75 1.48 -21.92
C PHE A 28 -10.48 0.76 -21.49
N ASP A 29 -9.75 1.27 -20.48
CA ASP A 29 -8.67 0.50 -19.88
C ASP A 29 -9.18 -0.55 -18.87
N ARG A 30 -8.33 -1.52 -18.53
CA ARG A 30 -8.62 -2.55 -17.55
C ARG A 30 -7.89 -2.24 -16.24
N GLY A 31 -8.67 -1.99 -15.19
CA GLY A 31 -8.15 -1.90 -13.82
C GLY A 31 -8.24 -3.24 -13.09
N PHE A 32 -7.23 -3.55 -12.29
CA PHE A 32 -7.16 -4.77 -11.48
C PHE A 32 -7.08 -4.42 -10.01
N VAL A 33 -8.11 -4.81 -9.24
CA VAL A 33 -8.13 -4.64 -7.79
C VAL A 33 -7.78 -5.98 -7.16
N VAL A 34 -6.81 -5.97 -6.24
CA VAL A 34 -6.37 -7.15 -5.50
C VAL A 34 -6.65 -6.91 -4.02
N TRP A 35 -7.28 -7.90 -3.39
CA TRP A 35 -7.53 -7.94 -1.96
C TRP A 35 -6.67 -9.04 -1.36
N GLY A 36 -5.95 -8.72 -0.30
CA GLY A 36 -5.17 -9.69 0.46
C GLY A 36 -5.91 -10.16 1.71
N GLU A 37 -5.25 -11.06 2.43
CA GLU A 37 -5.82 -11.66 3.63
C GLU A 37 -5.99 -10.64 4.77
N PRO A 38 -7.11 -10.70 5.53
CA PRO A 38 -7.31 -9.84 6.69
C PRO A 38 -6.25 -10.04 7.77
N ILE A 39 -5.61 -8.96 8.20
CA ILE A 39 -4.63 -8.95 9.29
C ILE A 39 -5.32 -8.47 10.57
N SER A 40 -5.39 -9.34 11.58
CA SER A 40 -5.98 -8.97 12.87
C SER A 40 -4.94 -8.31 13.77
N VAL A 41 -5.17 -7.05 14.12
CA VAL A 41 -4.35 -6.34 15.11
C VAL A 41 -5.10 -6.32 16.45
N PRO A 42 -4.51 -6.87 17.53
CA PRO A 42 -5.07 -6.79 18.88
C PRO A 42 -5.23 -5.34 19.32
N ARG A 43 -6.31 -5.02 20.04
CA ARG A 43 -6.53 -3.67 20.55
C ARG A 43 -5.51 -3.28 21.60
N ASP A 44 -5.11 -4.23 22.44
CA ASP A 44 -4.19 -4.05 23.55
C ASP A 44 -2.77 -4.52 23.19
N ALA A 45 -2.39 -4.37 21.91
CA ALA A 45 -1.08 -4.77 21.43
C ALA A 45 0.03 -3.95 22.10
N ASN A 46 1.08 -4.63 22.58
CA ASN A 46 2.29 -3.99 23.05
C ASN A 46 3.13 -3.44 21.88
N GLU A 47 4.17 -2.65 22.19
CA GLU A 47 5.01 -2.00 21.16
C GLU A 47 5.64 -3.01 20.16
N GLN A 48 6.06 -4.17 20.65
CA GLN A 48 6.63 -5.23 19.80
C GLN A 48 5.58 -5.86 18.88
N GLN A 49 4.37 -6.07 19.37
CA GLN A 49 3.24 -6.59 18.62
C GLN A 49 2.75 -5.58 17.58
N LEU A 50 2.76 -4.28 17.92
CA LEU A 50 2.46 -3.21 16.98
C LEU A 50 3.49 -3.14 15.86
N GLU A 51 4.79 -3.26 16.18
CA GLU A 51 5.83 -3.27 15.16
C GLU A 51 5.76 -4.51 14.27
N ALA A 52 5.50 -5.69 14.85
CA ALA A 52 5.27 -6.90 14.08
C ALA A 52 4.06 -6.76 13.15
N ALA A 53 2.95 -6.21 13.64
CA ALA A 53 1.77 -5.94 12.83
C ALA A 53 2.06 -4.91 11.73
N ARG A 54 2.84 -3.86 12.02
CA ARG A 54 3.28 -2.86 11.04
C ARG A 54 4.06 -3.49 9.89
N LEU A 55 5.04 -4.35 10.22
CA LEU A 55 5.82 -5.07 9.22
C LEU A 55 4.97 -6.04 8.40
N GLN A 56 4.04 -6.76 9.06
CA GLN A 56 3.13 -7.67 8.39
C GLN A 56 2.21 -6.93 7.40
N ILE A 57 1.63 -5.81 7.83
CA ILE A 57 0.77 -4.98 6.98
C ILE A 57 1.57 -4.40 5.82
N ALA A 58 2.77 -3.88 6.07
CA ALA A 58 3.64 -3.34 5.02
C ALA A 58 3.99 -4.40 3.97
N ALA A 59 4.38 -5.61 4.41
CA ALA A 59 4.67 -6.72 3.51
C ALA A 59 3.44 -7.14 2.70
N ALA A 60 2.27 -7.23 3.33
CA ALA A 60 1.03 -7.60 2.66
C ALA A 60 0.58 -6.53 1.64
N LEU A 61 0.69 -5.25 1.97
CA LEU A 61 0.40 -4.15 1.05
C LEU A 61 1.33 -4.15 -0.17
N ASN A 62 2.63 -4.38 0.04
CA ASN A 62 3.57 -4.51 -1.06
C ASN A 62 3.22 -5.71 -1.95
N ALA A 63 2.86 -6.85 -1.35
CA ALA A 63 2.49 -8.05 -2.10
C ALA A 63 1.24 -7.85 -2.97
N VAL A 64 0.15 -7.28 -2.42
CA VAL A 64 -1.07 -7.02 -3.21
C VAL A 64 -0.85 -5.95 -4.28
N THR A 65 0.03 -4.98 -4.03
CA THR A 65 0.40 -3.94 -5.01
C THR A 65 1.16 -4.56 -6.17
N GLN A 66 2.17 -5.38 -5.89
CA GLN A 66 2.94 -6.09 -6.93
C GLN A 66 2.08 -7.07 -7.73
N GLU A 67 1.09 -7.70 -7.09
CA GLU A 67 0.11 -8.54 -7.79
C GLU A 67 -0.74 -7.71 -8.74
N ALA A 68 -1.30 -6.58 -8.26
CA ALA A 68 -2.11 -5.69 -9.09
C ALA A 68 -1.30 -5.17 -10.29
N ASP A 69 -0.05 -4.77 -10.06
CA ASP A 69 0.87 -4.31 -11.09
C ASP A 69 1.18 -5.40 -12.12
N ARG A 70 1.40 -6.64 -11.66
CA ARG A 70 1.62 -7.79 -12.55
C ARG A 70 0.40 -8.06 -13.43
N LEU A 71 -0.80 -8.02 -12.85
CA LEU A 71 -2.06 -8.22 -13.59
C LEU A 71 -2.30 -7.10 -14.61
N ALA A 72 -1.99 -5.85 -14.23
CA ALA A 72 -2.04 -4.70 -15.13
C ALA A 72 -0.95 -4.73 -16.21
N GLY A 73 0.12 -5.50 -16.00
CA GLY A 73 1.27 -5.57 -16.89
C GLY A 73 2.10 -4.28 -16.88
N VAL A 74 2.20 -3.64 -15.71
CA VAL A 74 3.03 -2.45 -15.48
C VAL A 74 4.34 -2.84 -14.77
N PRO A 75 5.39 -2.01 -14.84
CA PRO A 75 6.63 -2.27 -14.12
C PRO A 75 6.38 -2.36 -12.62
N LEU A 76 6.95 -3.39 -11.97
CA LEU A 76 6.88 -3.54 -10.52
C LEU A 76 7.60 -2.35 -9.86
N ILE A 77 6.88 -1.68 -8.97
CA ILE A 77 7.44 -0.58 -8.20
C ILE A 77 8.04 -1.15 -6.91
N GLU A 78 9.35 -0.97 -6.76
CA GLU A 78 10.01 -1.34 -5.52
C GLU A 78 9.56 -0.44 -4.37
N PRO A 79 9.29 -0.99 -3.18
CA PRO A 79 8.93 -0.20 -2.01
C PRO A 79 10.01 0.83 -1.69
N ALA A 80 9.59 2.00 -1.24
CA ALA A 80 10.53 3.00 -0.73
C ALA A 80 11.34 2.40 0.43
N PRO A 81 12.65 2.71 0.54
CA PRO A 81 13.44 2.33 1.69
C PRO A 81 12.78 2.82 2.97
N LEU A 82 12.89 2.02 4.04
CA LEU A 82 12.36 2.44 5.33
C LEU A 82 12.98 3.78 5.73
N PRO A 83 12.17 4.77 6.13
CA PRO A 83 12.69 6.02 6.63
C PRO A 83 13.62 5.74 7.82
N GLY A 84 14.78 6.41 7.85
CA GLY A 84 15.68 6.35 9.00
C GLY A 84 15.01 6.90 10.27
N PRO A 85 15.54 6.59 11.46
CA PRO A 85 14.91 6.90 12.76
C PRO A 85 14.57 8.37 13.02
N SER A 86 15.06 9.31 12.19
CA SER A 86 14.88 10.76 12.34
C SER A 86 13.87 11.39 11.37
N ALA A 87 13.22 10.61 10.50
CA ALA A 87 12.43 11.16 9.38
C ALA A 87 10.93 11.32 9.66
N ILE A 88 10.44 10.93 10.85
CA ILE A 88 9.05 11.23 11.25
C ILE A 88 9.06 12.64 11.84
N PRO A 89 8.38 13.64 11.26
CA PRO A 89 8.17 14.91 11.92
C PRO A 89 7.48 14.60 13.25
N GLN A 90 8.12 14.92 14.37
CA GLN A 90 7.48 14.94 15.68
C GLN A 90 6.25 15.84 15.52
N ALA A 91 5.07 15.25 15.49
CA ALA A 91 3.82 16.00 15.41
C ALA A 91 3.77 16.90 16.64
N GLN A 92 4.06 18.19 16.46
CA GLN A 92 3.97 19.18 17.53
C GLN A 92 2.49 19.32 17.92
N ALA A 93 2.24 19.14 19.21
CA ALA A 93 0.96 19.36 19.88
C ALA A 93 0.63 20.84 19.99
#